data_AF-A0A183FJ14-F1
#
_entry.id   AF-A0A183FJ14-F1
#
_cell.length_a   1.000
_cell.length_b   1.000
_cell.length_c   1.000
_cell.angle_alpha   90.00
_cell.angle_beta   90.00
_cell.angle_gamma   90.00
#
_symmetry.space_group_name_H-M   'P 1'
#
loop_
_entity.id
_entity.type
_entity.pdbx_description
1 polymer ?
#
loop_
_entity_poly.entity_id
_entity_poly.type
_entity_poly.pdbx_seq_one_letter_code
_entity_poly.pdbx_strand_id
1 'polypeptide(L)'
;MLTVAIDKASSAVADGIEEEKRSRSLVVSGVSEPDSEHLPPSLQRAELREKVTNLLDALKVDCEPVEVFRMERADSSRPRLVKIVLPTRSHWGTALANARLLRAAPGFSHVFVRRSMTGDERKRECELRQAARERNKG
;
A
#
# COMPACT_ATOMS: atom_id res chain seq x y z
N MET A 1 -9.34 -35.44 16.40
CA MET A 1 -8.60 -35.62 15.12
C MET A 1 -9.29 -34.87 13.98
N LEU A 2 -10.57 -35.13 13.68
CA LEU A 2 -11.31 -34.45 12.59
C LEU A 2 -11.43 -32.92 12.76
N THR A 3 -11.74 -32.44 13.96
CA THR A 3 -11.85 -31.00 14.27
C THR A 3 -10.55 -30.24 14.03
N VAL A 4 -9.42 -30.78 14.53
CA VAL A 4 -8.08 -30.21 14.32
C VAL A 4 -7.71 -30.11 12.84
N ALA A 5 -8.12 -31.10 12.02
CA ALA A 5 -7.87 -31.07 10.58
C ALA A 5 -8.70 -30.00 9.86
N ILE A 6 -9.97 -29.81 10.28
CA ILE A 6 -10.85 -28.77 9.74
C ILE A 6 -10.32 -27.37 10.10
N ASP A 7 -9.91 -27.16 11.35
CA ASP A 7 -9.36 -25.88 11.81
C ASP A 7 -8.08 -25.54 11.04
N LYS A 8 -7.20 -26.53 10.85
CA LYS A 8 -5.96 -26.36 10.07
C LYS A 8 -6.23 -26.02 8.60
N ALA A 9 -7.20 -26.70 7.98
CA ALA A 9 -7.59 -26.40 6.60
C ALA A 9 -8.21 -24.99 6.48
N SER A 10 -9.04 -24.58 7.43
CA SER A 10 -9.63 -23.25 7.47
C SER A 10 -8.56 -22.16 7.60
N SER A 11 -7.59 -22.34 8.49
CA SER A 11 -6.44 -21.44 8.63
C SER A 11 -5.64 -21.33 7.34
N ALA A 12 -5.33 -22.45 6.69
CA ALA A 12 -4.55 -22.46 5.45
C ALA A 12 -5.26 -21.73 4.29
N VAL A 13 -6.59 -21.85 4.20
CA VAL A 13 -7.39 -21.10 3.22
C VAL A 13 -7.37 -19.60 3.52
N ALA A 14 -7.54 -19.21 4.79
CA ALA A 14 -7.46 -17.81 5.19
C ALA A 14 -6.09 -17.20 4.87
N ASP A 15 -5.01 -17.92 5.17
CA ASP A 15 -3.64 -17.50 4.85
C ASP A 15 -3.42 -17.34 3.34
N GLY A 16 -3.94 -18.27 2.53
CA GLY A 16 -3.86 -18.19 1.07
C GLY A 16 -4.62 -16.98 0.50
N ILE A 17 -5.79 -16.66 1.05
CA ILE A 17 -6.57 -15.48 0.66
C ILE A 17 -5.82 -14.19 1.03
N GLU A 18 -5.29 -14.11 2.25
CA GLU A 18 -4.53 -12.94 2.71
C GLU A 18 -3.23 -12.74 1.92
N GLU A 19 -2.54 -13.83 1.57
CA GLU A 19 -1.36 -13.78 0.71
C GLU A 19 -1.71 -13.29 -0.70
N GLU A 20 -2.80 -13.78 -1.29
CA GLU A 20 -3.20 -13.32 -2.61
C GLU A 20 -3.70 -11.87 -2.61
N LYS A 21 -4.38 -11.43 -1.55
CA LYS A 21 -4.69 -10.00 -1.37
C LYS A 21 -3.41 -9.18 -1.26
N ARG A 22 -2.42 -9.66 -0.49
CA ARG A 22 -1.13 -8.99 -0.28
C ARG A 22 -0.31 -8.90 -1.56
N SER A 23 -0.33 -9.94 -2.40
CA SER A 23 0.37 -10.02 -3.68
C SER A 23 -0.07 -8.93 -4.67
N ARG A 24 -1.27 -8.38 -4.48
CA ARG A 24 -1.90 -7.30 -5.26
C ARG A 24 -2.02 -5.98 -4.50
N SER A 25 -1.42 -5.90 -3.31
CA SER A 25 -1.55 -4.74 -2.43
C SER A 25 -0.34 -3.81 -2.53
N LEU A 26 -0.63 -2.52 -2.56
CA LEU A 26 0.32 -1.43 -2.41
C LEU A 26 0.22 -0.81 -1.03
N VAL A 27 1.34 -0.27 -0.54
CA VAL A 27 1.39 0.61 0.60
C VAL A 27 1.97 1.94 0.14
N VAL A 28 1.24 3.02 0.41
CA VAL A 28 1.59 4.38 0.00
C VAL A 28 1.82 5.24 1.22
N SER A 29 2.90 6.01 1.22
CA SER A 29 3.20 7.03 2.24
C SER A 29 3.15 8.42 1.63
N GLY A 30 2.79 9.43 2.43
CA GLY A 30 2.78 10.83 2.00
C GLY A 30 1.46 11.31 1.42
N VAL A 31 0.38 10.50 1.47
CA VAL A 31 -0.96 10.97 1.10
C VAL A 31 -1.50 11.85 2.22
N SER A 32 -1.74 13.14 1.92
CA SER A 32 -2.23 14.12 2.90
C SER A 32 -3.47 13.62 3.65
N GLU A 33 -3.48 13.84 4.96
CA GLU A 33 -4.65 13.60 5.82
C GLU A 33 -5.83 14.51 5.38
N PRO A 34 -7.08 14.17 5.76
CA PRO A 34 -8.22 15.03 5.49
C PRO A 34 -8.05 16.39 6.17
N ASP A 35 -8.49 17.45 5.49
CA ASP A 35 -8.30 18.85 5.92
C ASP A 35 -9.04 19.19 7.23
N SER A 36 -10.06 18.41 7.58
CA SER A 36 -10.81 18.54 8.82
C SER A 36 -10.98 17.19 9.49
N GLU A 37 -10.50 17.09 10.74
CA GLU A 37 -10.69 15.92 11.59
C GLU A 37 -12.18 15.62 11.86
N HIS A 38 -13.05 16.61 11.68
CA HIS A 38 -14.49 16.52 11.94
C HIS A 38 -15.31 16.12 10.71
N LEU A 39 -14.67 15.85 9.57
CA LEU A 39 -15.39 15.33 8.41
C LEU A 39 -16.07 13.99 8.76
N PRO A 40 -17.33 13.78 8.34
CA PRO A 40 -17.98 12.48 8.42
C PRO A 40 -17.14 11.37 7.77
N PRO A 41 -17.12 10.14 8.31
CA PRO A 41 -16.33 9.03 7.74
C PRO A 41 -16.66 8.70 6.28
N SER A 42 -17.88 8.97 5.81
CA SER A 42 -18.25 8.83 4.40
C SER A 42 -17.46 9.77 3.50
N LEU A 43 -17.34 11.04 3.90
CA LEU A 43 -16.62 12.07 3.14
C LEU A 43 -15.11 11.84 3.20
N GLN A 44 -14.55 11.48 4.36
CA GLN A 44 -13.13 11.13 4.46
C GLN A 44 -12.76 9.95 3.54
N ARG A 45 -13.66 8.96 3.41
CA ARG A 45 -13.47 7.83 2.50
C ARG A 45 -13.58 8.24 1.03
N ALA A 46 -14.47 9.17 0.69
CA ALA A 46 -14.61 9.66 -0.68
C ALA A 46 -13.38 10.46 -1.11
N GLU A 47 -12.92 11.38 -0.24
CA GLU A 47 -11.71 12.19 -0.46
C GLU A 47 -10.46 11.30 -0.60
N LEU A 48 -10.32 10.28 0.26
CA LEU A 48 -9.22 9.32 0.14
C LEU A 48 -9.26 8.56 -1.18
N ARG A 49 -10.44 8.12 -1.62
CA ARG A 49 -10.60 7.43 -2.90
C ARG A 49 -10.20 8.34 -4.06
N GLU A 50 -10.66 9.58 -4.08
CA GLU A 50 -10.29 10.56 -5.10
C GLU A 50 -8.78 10.80 -5.16
N LYS A 51 -8.12 11.00 -4.01
CA LYS A 51 -6.66 11.13 -3.93
C LYS A 51 -5.94 9.89 -4.49
N VAL A 52 -6.49 8.70 -4.25
CA VAL A 52 -5.96 7.43 -4.75
C VAL A 52 -6.20 7.25 -6.24
N THR A 53 -7.35 7.68 -6.77
CA THR A 53 -7.61 7.71 -8.21
C THR A 53 -6.59 8.60 -8.92
N ASN A 54 -6.39 9.82 -8.44
CA ASN A 54 -5.38 10.74 -9.00
C ASN A 54 -3.95 10.17 -8.92
N LEU A 55 -3.63 9.44 -7.85
CA LEU A 55 -2.35 8.73 -7.73
C LEU A 55 -2.20 7.65 -8.80
N LEU A 56 -3.25 6.85 -9.06
CA LEU A 56 -3.22 5.78 -10.06
C LEU A 56 -3.14 6.35 -11.49
N ASP A 57 -3.79 7.49 -11.74
CA ASP A 57 -3.63 8.23 -13.00
C ASP A 57 -2.17 8.67 -13.22
N ALA A 58 -1.53 9.23 -12.18
CA ALA A 58 -0.11 9.59 -12.23
C ALA A 58 0.81 8.37 -12.45
N LEU A 59 0.41 7.20 -11.96
CA LEU A 59 1.09 5.93 -12.18
C LEU A 59 0.71 5.26 -13.51
N LYS A 60 -0.21 5.84 -14.29
CA LYS A 60 -0.76 5.27 -15.54
C LYS A 60 -1.36 3.88 -15.34
N VAL A 61 -2.15 3.71 -14.29
CA VAL A 61 -2.82 2.45 -13.94
C VAL A 61 -4.32 2.67 -14.03
N ASP A 62 -4.93 2.16 -15.11
CA ASP A 62 -6.36 2.26 -15.33
C ASP A 62 -7.11 1.15 -14.58
N CYS A 63 -7.49 1.42 -13.33
CA CYS A 63 -8.36 0.53 -12.57
C CYS A 63 -9.04 1.23 -11.38
N GLU A 64 -10.20 0.70 -10.98
CA GLU A 64 -10.80 0.98 -9.67
C GLU A 64 -10.22 0.01 -8.62
N PRO A 65 -9.63 0.50 -7.52
CA PRO A 65 -9.15 -0.35 -6.44
C PRO A 65 -10.29 -1.10 -5.74
N VAL A 66 -10.00 -2.34 -5.31
CA VAL A 66 -10.96 -3.18 -4.57
C VAL A 66 -11.14 -2.67 -3.14
N GLU A 67 -10.05 -2.30 -2.48
CA GLU A 67 -10.05 -1.80 -1.11
C GLU A 67 -9.05 -0.64 -0.99
N VAL A 68 -9.45 0.41 -0.28
CA VAL A 68 -8.62 1.57 0.02
C VAL A 68 -8.88 1.98 1.46
N PHE A 69 -7.82 2.03 2.28
CA PHE A 69 -7.95 2.47 3.67
C PHE A 69 -6.62 2.99 4.23
N ARG A 70 -6.73 3.91 5.19
CA ARG A 70 -5.59 4.37 5.99
C ARG A 70 -5.24 3.31 7.03
N MET A 71 -3.97 2.96 7.09
CA MET A 71 -3.39 2.11 8.12
C MET A 71 -2.94 2.98 9.30
N GLU A 72 -2.80 2.35 10.46
CA GLU A 72 -2.25 2.98 11.67
C GLU A 72 -3.18 4.02 12.31
N ARG A 73 -2.85 4.41 13.55
CA ARG A 73 -3.50 5.49 14.28
C ARG A 73 -3.02 6.82 13.72
N ALA A 74 -3.89 7.82 13.73
CA ALA A 74 -3.52 9.18 13.31
C ALA A 74 -2.35 9.69 14.18
N ASP A 75 -1.37 10.28 13.53
CA ASP A 75 -0.18 10.87 14.13
C ASP A 75 -0.07 12.30 13.60
N SER A 76 0.05 13.28 14.50
CA SER A 76 0.16 14.69 14.10
C SER A 76 1.49 15.00 13.40
N SER A 77 2.50 14.15 13.57
CA SER A 77 3.83 14.33 12.98
C SER A 77 3.93 13.85 11.52
N ARG A 78 3.09 12.88 11.12
CA ARG A 78 3.17 12.29 9.78
C ARG A 78 1.81 11.77 9.28
N PRO A 79 1.52 11.92 7.97
CA PRO A 79 0.35 11.29 7.38
C PRO A 79 0.43 9.76 7.50
N ARG A 80 -0.73 9.13 7.74
CA ARG A 80 -0.87 7.67 7.80
C ARG A 80 -0.53 7.02 6.47
N LEU A 81 -0.05 5.78 6.56
CA LEU A 81 0.10 4.93 5.40
C LEU A 81 -1.27 4.59 4.81
N VAL A 82 -1.36 4.46 3.50
CA VAL A 82 -2.58 4.01 2.81
C VAL A 82 -2.31 2.64 2.22
N LYS A 83 -3.19 1.68 2.49
CA LYS A 83 -3.20 0.38 1.81
C LYS A 83 -4.21 0.43 0.65
N ILE A 84 -3.76 -0.02 -0.52
CA ILE A 84 -4.56 -0.09 -1.75
C ILE A 84 -4.50 -1.53 -2.25
N VAL A 85 -5.65 -2.17 -2.44
CA VAL A 85 -5.76 -3.51 -3.03
C VAL A 85 -6.20 -3.37 -4.47
N LEU A 86 -5.36 -3.77 -5.42
CA LEU A 86 -5.66 -3.64 -6.85
C LEU A 86 -6.37 -4.88 -7.38
N PRO A 87 -7.17 -4.78 -8.46
CA PRO A 87 -7.91 -5.92 -9.00
C PRO A 87 -7.02 -7.10 -9.40
N THR A 88 -5.83 -6.84 -9.94
CA THR A 88 -4.92 -7.88 -10.43
C THR A 88 -3.45 -7.59 -10.10
N ARG A 89 -2.62 -8.63 -10.14
CA ARG A 89 -1.15 -8.50 -10.00
C ARG A 89 -0.51 -7.70 -11.13
N SER A 90 -1.14 -7.65 -12.30
CA SER A 90 -0.66 -6.84 -13.44
C SER A 90 -0.73 -5.34 -13.11
N HIS A 91 -1.86 -4.85 -12.62
CA HIS A 91 -2.00 -3.46 -12.16
C HIS A 91 -0.98 -3.12 -11.07
N TRP A 92 -0.75 -4.05 -10.13
CA TRP A 92 0.26 -3.91 -9.09
C TRP A 92 1.69 -3.80 -9.65
N GLY A 93 2.04 -4.63 -10.63
CA GLY A 93 3.34 -4.58 -11.28
C GLY A 93 3.56 -3.27 -12.02
N THR A 94 2.56 -2.82 -12.78
CA THR A 94 2.60 -1.52 -13.48
C THR A 94 2.74 -0.35 -12.51
N ALA A 95 1.96 -0.34 -11.42
CA ALA A 95 2.02 0.71 -10.40
C ALA A 95 3.43 0.83 -9.79
N LEU A 96 4.08 -0.30 -9.47
CA LEU A 96 5.43 -0.30 -8.91
C LEU A 96 6.49 0.12 -9.93
N ALA A 97 6.39 -0.37 -11.17
CA ALA A 97 7.31 0.01 -12.25
C ALA A 97 7.26 1.52 -12.54
N ASN A 98 6.06 2.09 -12.46
CA ASN A 98 5.80 3.51 -12.70
C ASN A 98 5.95 4.39 -11.46
N ALA A 99 6.26 3.84 -10.28
CA ALA A 99 6.40 4.61 -9.04
C ALA A 99 7.43 5.75 -9.15
N ARG A 100 8.44 5.62 -10.02
CA ARG A 100 9.42 6.69 -10.31
C ARG A 100 8.78 7.94 -10.93
N LEU A 101 7.64 7.81 -11.61
CA LEU A 101 6.93 8.92 -12.26
C LEU A 101 6.38 9.92 -11.23
N LEU A 102 6.07 9.46 -10.01
CA LEU A 102 5.57 10.33 -8.94
C LEU A 102 6.53 11.45 -8.57
N ARG A 103 7.85 11.24 -8.75
CA ARG A 103 8.85 12.30 -8.49
C ARG A 103 8.73 13.49 -9.45
N ALA A 104 8.28 13.24 -10.67
CA ALA A 104 8.10 14.26 -11.70
C ALA A 104 6.67 14.78 -11.76
N ALA A 105 5.70 14.03 -11.22
CA ALA A 105 4.30 14.43 -11.21
C ALA A 105 4.04 15.58 -10.21
N PRO A 106 3.34 16.65 -10.62
CA PRO A 106 2.97 17.75 -9.73
C PRO A 106 2.21 17.23 -8.51
N GLY A 107 2.60 17.66 -7.32
CA GLY A 107 1.93 17.30 -6.06
C GLY A 107 2.25 15.90 -5.51
N PHE A 108 2.99 15.05 -6.23
CA PHE A 108 3.31 13.67 -5.78
C PHE A 108 4.78 13.43 -5.43
N SER A 109 5.63 14.47 -5.46
CA SER A 109 7.07 14.33 -5.21
C SER A 109 7.44 13.76 -3.84
N HIS A 110 6.56 13.93 -2.85
CA HIS A 110 6.70 13.42 -1.48
C HIS A 110 5.96 12.10 -1.24
N VAL A 111 5.29 11.56 -2.28
CA VAL A 111 4.53 10.32 -2.21
C VAL A 111 5.41 9.15 -2.62
N PHE A 112 5.44 8.12 -1.79
CA PHE A 112 6.22 6.91 -2.04
C PHE A 112 5.32 5.69 -2.04
N VAL A 113 5.50 4.85 -3.06
CA VAL A 113 4.76 3.61 -3.24
C VAL A 113 5.72 2.44 -3.02
N ARG A 114 5.26 1.43 -2.28
CA ARG A 114 5.97 0.16 -2.11
C ARG A 114 5.00 -1.01 -2.11
N ARG A 115 5.55 -2.21 -2.29
CA ARG A 115 4.81 -3.46 -2.07
C ARG A 115 4.33 -3.60 -0.62
N SER A 116 3.14 -4.17 -0.45
CA SER A 116 2.70 -4.67 0.86
C SER A 116 3.57 -5.86 1.23
N MET A 117 4.12 -5.85 2.44
CA MET A 117 5.08 -6.83 2.93
C MET A 117 4.73 -7.21 4.36
N THR A 118 5.02 -8.46 4.71
CA THR A 118 5.10 -8.93 6.09
C THR A 118 6.17 -8.16 6.88
N GLY A 119 6.15 -8.27 8.21
CA GLY A 119 7.17 -7.66 9.07
C GLY A 119 8.58 -8.13 8.72
N ASP A 120 8.75 -9.43 8.51
CA ASP A 120 10.04 -10.05 8.21
C ASP A 120 10.59 -9.67 6.84
N GLU A 121 9.74 -9.61 5.82
CA GLU A 121 10.13 -9.09 4.50
C GLU A 121 10.54 -7.62 4.57
N ARG A 122 9.82 -6.81 5.35
CA ARG A 122 10.15 -5.39 5.53
C ARG A 122 11.50 -5.20 6.21
N LYS A 123 11.83 -6.02 7.21
CA LYS A 123 13.14 -6.01 7.88
C LYS A 123 14.25 -6.36 6.90
N ARG A 124 14.10 -7.46 6.15
CA ARG A 124 15.06 -7.90 5.13
C ARG A 124 15.28 -6.84 4.05
N GLU A 125 14.22 -6.20 3.57
CA GLU A 125 14.35 -5.15 2.56
C GLU A 125 15.01 -3.88 3.10
N CYS A 126 14.81 -3.56 4.38
CA CYS A 126 15.52 -2.47 5.06
C CYS A 126 17.03 -2.75 5.10
N GLU A 127 17.42 -3.96 5.54
CA GLU A 127 18.81 -4.41 5.62
C GLU A 127 19.48 -4.39 4.23
N LEU A 128 18.81 -4.88 3.19
CA LEU A 128 19.31 -4.84 1.81
C LEU A 128 19.55 -3.41 1.33
N ARG A 129 18.65 -2.47 1.65
CA ARG A 129 18.81 -1.05 1.29
C ARG A 129 19.95 -0.38 2.06
N GLN A 130 20.16 -0.74 3.32
CA GLN A 130 21.30 -0.25 4.11
C GLN A 130 22.62 -0.73 3.50
N ALA A 131 22.74 -2.03 3.24
CA ALA A 131 23.93 -2.60 2.60
C ALA A 131 24.21 -1.99 1.22
N ALA A 132 23.18 -1.75 0.40
CA ALA A 132 23.34 -1.10 -0.90
C ALA A 132 23.83 0.35 -0.77
N ARG A 133 23.31 1.11 0.21
CA ARG A 133 23.77 2.48 0.50
C ARG A 133 25.23 2.50 0.96
N GLU A 134 25.66 1.53 1.76
CA GLU A 134 27.05 1.42 2.21
C GLU A 134 27.99 1.11 1.05
N ARG A 135 27.60 0.20 0.14
CA ARG A 135 28.39 -0.14 -1.05
C ARG A 135 28.53 1.02 -2.03
N ASN A 136 27.48 1.84 -2.18
CA ASN A 136 27.48 3.01 -3.08
C ASN A 136 28.15 4.26 -2.48
N LYS A 137 28.68 4.17 -1.25
CA LYS A 137 29.46 5.26 -0.62
C LYS A 137 30.97 5.16 -0.92
N GLY A 138 31.42 4.08 -1.55
CA GLY A 138 32.75 3.96 -2.16
C GLY A 138 32.73 4.41 -3.61
#